data_AF-A0A524L2A3-F1
#
_entry.id   AF-A0A524L2A3-F1
#
_cell.length_a   1.000
_cell.length_b   1.000
_cell.length_c   1.000
_cell.angle_alpha   90.00
_cell.angle_beta   90.00
_cell.angle_gamma   90.00
#
_symmetry.space_group_name_H-M   'P 1'
#
loop_
_entity.id
_entity.type
_entity.pdbx_description
1 polymer ?
#
loop_
_entity_poly.entity_id
_entity_poly.type
_entity_poly.pdbx_seq_one_letter_code
_entity_poly.pdbx_strand_id
1 'polypeptide(L)'
;MVTKKYVYFFNEGKGDMKSILGGKGAGLAEMTRIGLPVPQGFTVSTEACVEYYENGKKYPQGLENQIKDNLIKLEEISKKKLGDPKNPLLVSVRSGAVVSMPGMMDTVLNLGLNDITIQGVIENTKNDRFAFDSYRRFLQMFGNVVLGIEHDKFEHILEKIKKEFKVKLDTEISCEGLKKLVEEYKKLVKKETGKDFPQNPELQLKTAIDAVFNSWNTKRAVTYRRINKIPDNLGTAVNIQEMVFGNMGEDSGTGVGFTRNPSTGEKEYYGEYLLNAQGEDVVAGIRTPLP
;
A
#
# COMPACT_ATOMS: atom_id res chain seq x y z
N MET A 1 -19.29 17.35 -23.93
CA MET A 1 -18.32 16.26 -24.17
C MET A 1 -18.42 15.31 -22.99
N VAL A 2 -18.51 14.01 -23.22
CA VAL A 2 -18.52 13.01 -22.14
C VAL A 2 -17.09 12.93 -21.60
N THR A 3 -16.90 13.24 -20.31
CA THR A 3 -15.59 13.14 -19.65
C THR A 3 -15.17 11.68 -19.59
N LYS A 4 -13.95 11.34 -20.04
CA LYS A 4 -13.43 9.96 -19.98
C LYS A 4 -13.37 9.48 -18.52
N LYS A 5 -13.77 8.24 -18.28
CA LYS A 5 -13.72 7.62 -16.95
C LYS A 5 -12.34 7.00 -16.74
N TYR A 6 -11.67 7.38 -15.65
CA TYR A 6 -10.36 6.89 -15.28
C TYR A 6 -10.36 6.09 -13.98
N VAL A 7 -11.32 6.36 -13.10
CA VAL A 7 -11.39 5.74 -11.76
C VAL A 7 -12.62 4.87 -11.66
N TYR A 8 -12.42 3.63 -11.20
CA TYR A 8 -13.46 2.62 -11.09
C TYR A 8 -13.52 2.14 -9.64
N PHE A 9 -14.64 2.35 -8.98
CA PHE A 9 -14.89 1.69 -7.69
C PHE A 9 -14.97 0.17 -7.90
N PHE A 10 -14.62 -0.64 -6.91
CA PHE A 10 -14.52 -2.10 -7.14
C PHE A 10 -15.82 -2.76 -7.64
N ASN A 11 -16.98 -2.23 -7.25
CA ASN A 11 -18.28 -2.71 -7.74
C ASN A 11 -18.63 -2.26 -9.19
N GLU A 12 -17.82 -1.39 -9.79
CA GLU A 12 -17.99 -0.92 -11.18
C GLU A 12 -17.14 -1.72 -12.18
N GLY A 13 -16.19 -2.52 -11.69
CA GLY A 13 -15.28 -3.34 -12.49
C GLY A 13 -15.72 -4.80 -12.62
N LYS A 14 -14.99 -5.57 -13.44
CA LYS A 14 -15.17 -7.02 -13.64
C LYS A 14 -13.83 -7.70 -13.95
N GLY A 15 -13.77 -9.03 -13.79
CA GLY A 15 -12.54 -9.81 -14.00
C GLY A 15 -11.95 -9.80 -15.42
N ASP A 16 -12.74 -9.44 -16.43
CA ASP A 16 -12.32 -9.32 -17.84
C ASP A 16 -11.74 -7.94 -18.19
N MET A 17 -11.90 -6.93 -17.32
CA MET A 17 -11.40 -5.56 -17.53
C MET A 17 -9.89 -5.41 -17.23
N LYS A 18 -9.09 -6.47 -17.40
CA LYS A 18 -7.66 -6.49 -17.08
C LYS A 18 -6.84 -5.45 -17.85
N SER A 19 -7.25 -5.13 -19.09
CA SER A 19 -6.59 -4.11 -19.91
C SER A 19 -6.71 -2.70 -19.31
N ILE A 20 -7.77 -2.43 -18.55
CA ILE A 20 -8.10 -1.12 -17.95
C ILE A 20 -7.71 -1.07 -16.47
N LEU A 21 -8.01 -2.13 -15.71
CA LEU A 21 -7.84 -2.17 -14.24
C LEU A 21 -6.55 -2.87 -13.80
N GLY A 22 -5.80 -3.44 -14.74
CA GLY A 22 -4.73 -4.37 -14.45
C GLY A 22 -5.24 -5.70 -13.85
N GLY A 23 -4.34 -6.65 -13.66
CA GLY A 23 -4.67 -7.96 -13.10
C GLY A 23 -5.23 -7.89 -11.67
N LYS A 24 -4.64 -7.06 -10.81
CA LYS A 24 -5.08 -6.91 -9.42
C LYS A 24 -6.42 -6.19 -9.30
N GLY A 25 -6.61 -5.08 -10.02
CA GLY A 25 -7.86 -4.31 -9.97
C GLY A 25 -9.04 -5.11 -10.52
N ALA A 26 -8.85 -5.82 -11.64
CA ALA A 26 -9.86 -6.71 -12.19
C ALA A 26 -10.20 -7.87 -11.22
N GLY A 27 -9.19 -8.43 -10.54
CA GLY A 27 -9.40 -9.44 -9.51
C GLY A 27 -10.18 -8.93 -8.29
N LEU A 28 -9.83 -7.74 -7.77
CA LEU A 28 -10.54 -7.09 -6.66
C LEU A 28 -12.00 -6.81 -7.02
N ALA A 29 -12.24 -6.32 -8.23
CA ALA A 29 -13.58 -6.07 -8.74
C ALA A 29 -14.39 -7.37 -8.86
N GLU A 30 -13.79 -8.43 -9.41
CA GLU A 30 -14.46 -9.73 -9.54
C GLU A 30 -14.81 -10.33 -8.17
N MET A 31 -13.87 -10.32 -7.22
CA MET A 31 -14.10 -10.81 -5.86
C MET A 31 -15.21 -10.01 -5.15
N THR A 32 -15.24 -8.69 -5.33
CA THR A 32 -16.30 -7.83 -4.80
C THR A 32 -17.66 -8.18 -5.42
N ARG A 33 -17.69 -8.38 -6.75
CA ARG A 33 -18.91 -8.70 -7.51
C ARG A 33 -19.53 -10.03 -7.12
N ILE A 34 -18.72 -11.05 -6.81
CA ILE A 34 -19.20 -12.36 -6.37
C ILE A 34 -19.49 -12.43 -4.86
N GLY A 35 -19.34 -11.32 -4.13
CA GLY A 35 -19.72 -11.21 -2.72
C GLY A 35 -18.67 -11.70 -1.72
N LEU A 36 -17.39 -11.81 -2.10
CA LEU A 36 -16.33 -12.07 -1.13
C LEU A 36 -16.10 -10.84 -0.23
N PRO A 37 -15.63 -11.03 1.01
CA PRO A 37 -15.40 -9.95 1.97
C PRO A 37 -14.13 -9.15 1.63
N VAL A 38 -14.18 -8.41 0.51
CA VAL A 38 -13.10 -7.55 0.04
C VAL A 38 -13.21 -6.18 0.72
N PRO A 39 -12.16 -5.67 1.39
CA PRO A 39 -12.11 -4.29 1.84
C PRO A 39 -12.34 -3.34 0.68
N GLN A 40 -13.21 -2.36 0.86
CA GLN A 40 -13.68 -1.52 -0.25
C GLN A 40 -12.58 -0.58 -0.75
N GLY A 41 -12.74 -0.11 -1.98
CA GLY A 41 -11.73 0.70 -2.64
C GLY A 41 -12.04 0.96 -4.11
N PHE A 42 -11.08 1.54 -4.79
CA PHE A 42 -11.17 1.90 -6.20
C PHE A 42 -9.84 1.75 -6.92
N THR A 43 -9.91 1.63 -8.25
CA THR A 43 -8.77 1.49 -9.14
C THR A 43 -8.70 2.70 -10.06
N VAL A 44 -7.54 3.37 -10.08
CA VAL A 44 -7.14 4.30 -11.13
C VAL A 44 -6.59 3.48 -12.30
N SER A 45 -7.20 3.63 -13.47
CA SER A 45 -6.94 2.80 -14.66
C SER A 45 -5.51 2.92 -15.20
N THR A 46 -5.13 1.90 -15.98
CA THR A 46 -3.93 1.91 -16.82
C THR A 46 -3.93 3.04 -17.83
N GLU A 47 -5.09 3.38 -18.39
CA GLU A 47 -5.25 4.49 -19.35
C GLU A 47 -4.86 5.84 -18.72
N ALA A 48 -5.21 6.05 -17.46
CA ALA A 48 -4.79 7.24 -16.72
C ALA A 48 -3.26 7.33 -16.60
N CYS A 49 -2.59 6.20 -16.41
CA CYS A 49 -1.13 6.12 -16.38
C CYS A 49 -0.52 6.45 -17.76
N VAL A 50 -1.09 5.93 -18.85
CA VAL A 50 -0.62 6.20 -20.21
C VAL A 50 -0.71 7.70 -20.52
N GLU A 51 -1.88 8.28 -20.30
CA GLU A 51 -2.13 9.69 -20.58
C GLU A 51 -1.36 10.63 -19.64
N TYR A 52 -1.08 10.19 -18.40
CA TYR A 52 -0.16 10.88 -17.49
C TYR A 52 1.22 11.08 -18.14
N TYR A 53 1.74 10.04 -18.80
CA TYR A 53 3.02 10.15 -19.51
C TYR A 53 2.93 10.97 -20.79
N GLU A 54 1.85 10.81 -21.57
CA GLU A 54 1.62 11.61 -22.79
C GLU A 54 1.52 13.11 -22.50
N ASN A 55 0.96 13.48 -21.34
CA ASN A 55 0.86 14.86 -20.86
C ASN A 55 2.12 15.37 -20.15
N GLY A 56 3.26 14.68 -20.28
CA GLY A 56 4.52 15.08 -19.66
C GLY A 56 4.50 14.96 -18.13
N LYS A 57 3.97 13.84 -17.62
CA LYS A 57 3.80 13.54 -16.19
C LYS A 57 2.82 14.47 -15.47
N LYS A 58 1.69 14.75 -16.12
CA LYS A 58 0.58 15.54 -15.56
C LYS A 58 -0.71 14.75 -15.69
N TYR A 59 -1.58 14.82 -14.68
CA TYR A 59 -2.86 14.12 -14.73
C TYR A 59 -3.71 14.59 -15.91
N PRO A 60 -4.38 13.66 -16.62
CA PRO A 60 -5.38 14.02 -17.61
C PRO A 60 -6.55 14.77 -16.95
N GLN A 61 -7.25 15.57 -17.76
CA GLN A 61 -8.33 16.41 -17.28
C GLN A 61 -9.41 15.57 -16.59
N GLY A 62 -9.77 15.96 -15.36
CA GLY A 62 -10.83 15.31 -14.58
C GLY A 62 -10.40 14.10 -13.75
N LEU A 63 -9.18 13.58 -13.91
CA LEU A 63 -8.69 12.47 -13.08
C LEU A 63 -8.68 12.83 -11.58
N GLU A 64 -8.17 14.02 -11.23
CA GLU A 64 -8.09 14.47 -9.84
C GLU A 64 -9.48 14.53 -9.16
N ASN A 65 -10.49 15.03 -9.88
CA ASN A 65 -11.87 15.05 -9.40
C ASN A 65 -12.42 13.63 -9.24
N GLN A 66 -12.18 12.73 -10.19
CA GLN A 66 -12.64 11.34 -10.09
C GLN A 66 -11.99 10.59 -8.92
N ILE A 67 -10.72 10.84 -8.62
CA ILE A 67 -10.05 10.28 -7.43
C ILE A 67 -10.76 10.80 -6.17
N LYS A 68 -10.99 12.12 -6.09
CA LYS A 68 -11.68 12.74 -4.96
C LYS A 68 -13.09 12.20 -4.76
N ASP A 69 -13.88 12.08 -5.82
CA ASP A 69 -15.26 11.58 -5.76
C ASP A 69 -15.30 10.11 -5.28
N ASN A 70 -14.35 9.28 -5.71
CA ASN A 70 -14.27 7.88 -5.25
C ASN A 70 -13.70 7.76 -3.83
N LEU A 71 -12.83 8.67 -3.40
CA LEU A 71 -12.42 8.76 -2.01
C LEU A 71 -13.61 9.10 -1.10
N ILE A 72 -14.43 10.09 -1.47
CA ILE A 72 -15.65 10.43 -0.72
C ILE A 72 -16.59 9.22 -0.61
N LYS A 73 -16.81 8.50 -1.72
CA LYS A 73 -17.60 7.25 -1.69
C LYS A 73 -17.01 6.21 -0.73
N LEU A 74 -15.69 6.05 -0.72
CA LEU A 74 -15.01 5.13 0.20
C LEU A 74 -15.20 5.57 1.66
N GLU A 75 -15.10 6.86 1.94
CA GLU A 75 -15.34 7.44 3.27
C GLU A 75 -16.78 7.20 3.75
N GLU A 76 -17.77 7.39 2.87
CA GLU A 76 -19.19 7.14 3.17
C GLU A 76 -19.46 5.67 3.50
N ILE A 77 -18.89 4.74 2.72
CA ILE A 77 -19.09 3.30 2.92
C ILE A 77 -18.38 2.80 4.18
N SER A 78 -17.13 3.23 4.39
CA SER A 78 -16.32 2.82 5.55
C SER A 78 -16.73 3.54 6.85
N LYS A 79 -17.49 4.64 6.73
CA LYS A 79 -17.83 5.56 7.85
C LYS A 79 -16.60 6.13 8.54
N LYS A 80 -15.49 6.21 7.82
CA LYS A 80 -14.20 6.77 8.26
C LYS A 80 -13.82 7.89 7.30
N LYS A 81 -12.95 8.79 7.73
CA LYS A 81 -12.51 9.91 6.87
C LYS A 81 -11.00 10.02 6.81
N LEU A 82 -10.46 10.24 5.62
CA LEU A 82 -9.03 10.39 5.40
C LEU A 82 -8.55 11.67 6.11
N GLY A 83 -7.62 11.52 7.05
CA GLY A 83 -7.15 12.64 7.87
C GLY A 83 -8.00 12.97 9.10
N ASP A 84 -9.01 12.17 9.42
CA ASP A 84 -9.81 12.37 10.64
C ASP A 84 -8.99 12.02 11.91
N PRO A 85 -8.90 12.94 12.89
CA PRO A 85 -8.15 12.70 14.14
C PRO A 85 -8.73 11.60 15.02
N LYS A 86 -10.03 11.29 14.90
CA LYS A 86 -10.76 10.36 15.76
C LYS A 86 -11.06 9.05 15.07
N ASN A 87 -11.56 9.09 13.83
CA ASN A 87 -11.90 7.88 13.07
C ASN A 87 -11.23 7.87 11.68
N PRO A 88 -9.89 7.75 11.64
CA PRO A 88 -9.13 7.87 10.41
C PRO A 88 -9.43 6.72 9.44
N LEU A 89 -9.70 7.08 8.18
CA LEU A 89 -9.59 6.15 7.07
C LEU A 89 -8.10 6.00 6.72
N LEU A 90 -7.59 4.78 6.79
CA LEU A 90 -6.26 4.43 6.31
C LEU A 90 -6.41 3.58 5.05
N VAL A 91 -5.55 3.82 4.06
CA VAL A 91 -5.61 3.11 2.78
C VAL A 91 -4.25 2.49 2.42
N SER A 92 -4.31 1.41 1.64
CA SER A 92 -3.16 0.91 0.88
C SER A 92 -3.21 1.46 -0.55
N VAL A 93 -2.03 1.71 -1.10
CA VAL A 93 -1.84 2.08 -2.52
C VAL A 93 -0.99 1.01 -3.17
N ARG A 94 -1.57 0.29 -4.14
CA ARG A 94 -0.99 -0.91 -4.74
C ARG A 94 -1.03 -0.82 -6.25
N SER A 95 0.12 -0.94 -6.88
CA SER A 95 0.26 -1.09 -8.33
C SER A 95 -0.42 -2.36 -8.86
N GLY A 96 -0.95 -2.29 -10.09
CA GLY A 96 -1.52 -3.43 -10.80
C GLY A 96 -1.36 -3.27 -12.31
N ALA A 97 -0.32 -3.88 -12.89
CA ALA A 97 -0.15 -3.94 -14.34
C ALA A 97 -1.11 -4.96 -14.99
N VAL A 98 -1.32 -4.84 -16.30
CA VAL A 98 -2.12 -5.80 -17.10
C VAL A 98 -1.55 -7.21 -17.03
N VAL A 99 -0.22 -7.30 -17.13
CA VAL A 99 0.55 -8.53 -16.97
C VAL A 99 1.19 -8.53 -15.58
N SER A 100 1.17 -9.67 -14.90
CA SER A 100 1.79 -9.79 -13.56
C SER A 100 3.29 -9.52 -13.65
N MET A 101 3.78 -8.60 -12.81
CA MET A 101 5.20 -8.24 -12.71
C MET A 101 5.65 -8.40 -11.24
N PRO A 102 5.87 -9.64 -10.76
CA PRO A 102 6.18 -9.91 -9.37
C PRO A 102 7.48 -9.25 -8.93
N GLY A 103 7.47 -8.62 -7.75
CA GLY A 103 8.61 -7.93 -7.16
C GLY A 103 9.02 -6.63 -7.87
N MET A 104 8.30 -6.20 -8.92
CA MET A 104 8.68 -5.04 -9.72
C MET A 104 7.96 -3.75 -9.36
N MET A 105 6.93 -3.84 -8.52
CA MET A 105 6.10 -2.69 -8.21
C MET A 105 5.76 -2.65 -6.73
N ASP A 106 6.00 -1.50 -6.13
CA ASP A 106 5.93 -1.32 -4.70
C ASP A 106 4.49 -1.14 -4.20
N THR A 107 4.30 -1.37 -2.91
CA THR A 107 3.06 -1.17 -2.18
C THR A 107 3.33 -0.20 -1.04
N VAL A 108 2.40 0.72 -0.79
CA VAL A 108 2.41 1.57 0.40
C VAL A 108 1.20 1.18 1.24
N LEU A 109 1.43 0.80 2.49
CA LEU A 109 0.39 0.50 3.47
C LEU A 109 0.23 1.67 4.44
N ASN A 110 -0.90 1.69 5.18
CA ASN A 110 -1.16 2.63 6.26
C ASN A 110 -1.15 4.13 5.84
N LEU A 111 -1.39 4.42 4.56
CA LEU A 111 -1.46 5.80 4.06
C LEU A 111 -2.62 6.54 4.73
N GLY A 112 -2.36 7.76 5.18
CA GLY A 112 -3.27 8.55 6.00
C GLY A 112 -2.80 8.71 7.45
N LEU A 113 -1.78 7.95 7.87
CA LEU A 113 -1.13 8.16 9.16
C LEU A 113 -0.33 9.47 9.18
N ASN A 114 -0.49 10.22 10.26
CA ASN A 114 0.23 11.44 10.58
C ASN A 114 0.16 11.66 12.11
N ASP A 115 0.71 12.77 12.59
CA ASP A 115 0.85 13.04 14.03
C ASP A 115 -0.49 13.27 14.74
N ILE A 116 -1.54 13.56 13.96
CA ILE A 116 -2.90 13.80 14.43
C ILE A 116 -3.74 12.53 14.33
N THR A 117 -3.74 11.86 13.17
CA THR A 117 -4.58 10.67 12.90
C THR A 117 -4.13 9.45 13.71
N ILE A 118 -2.85 9.39 14.11
CA ILE A 118 -2.39 8.32 15.00
C ILE A 118 -3.17 8.29 16.32
N GLN A 119 -3.63 9.44 16.83
CA GLN A 119 -4.44 9.47 18.06
C GLN A 119 -5.75 8.69 17.90
N GLY A 120 -6.44 8.87 16.77
CA GLY A 120 -7.64 8.10 16.46
C GLY A 120 -7.37 6.61 16.31
N VAL A 121 -6.23 6.23 15.74
CA VAL A 121 -5.82 4.81 15.68
C VAL A 121 -5.61 4.25 17.09
N ILE A 122 -4.91 4.97 17.95
CA ILE A 122 -4.69 4.59 19.36
C ILE A 122 -6.04 4.44 20.08
N GLU A 123 -6.93 5.42 19.95
CA GLU A 123 -8.23 5.43 20.62
C GLU A 123 -9.13 4.28 20.15
N ASN A 124 -9.15 3.96 18.86
CA ASN A 124 -10.01 2.93 18.27
C ASN A 124 -9.50 1.52 18.53
N THR A 125 -8.18 1.33 18.64
CA THR A 125 -7.56 0.01 18.84
C THR A 125 -7.20 -0.28 20.29
N LYS A 126 -7.14 0.75 21.15
CA LYS A 126 -6.61 0.66 22.52
C LYS A 126 -5.22 0.01 22.57
N ASN A 127 -4.43 0.20 21.50
CA ASN A 127 -3.14 -0.43 21.32
C ASN A 127 -2.12 0.58 20.76
N ASP A 128 -1.52 1.37 21.66
CA ASP A 128 -0.49 2.36 21.32
C ASP A 128 0.66 1.75 20.54
N ARG A 129 1.12 0.56 20.97
CA ARG A 129 2.26 -0.12 20.35
C ARG A 129 1.96 -0.42 18.87
N PHE A 130 0.78 -0.96 18.56
CA PHE A 130 0.33 -1.19 17.19
C PHE A 130 0.26 0.09 16.36
N ALA A 131 -0.27 1.18 16.92
CA ALA A 131 -0.40 2.44 16.22
C ALA A 131 0.98 3.02 15.81
N PHE A 132 1.94 3.01 16.74
CA PHE A 132 3.30 3.49 16.46
C PHE A 132 4.12 2.53 15.58
N ASP A 133 3.91 1.21 15.67
CA ASP A 133 4.51 0.26 14.72
C ASP A 133 3.98 0.46 13.30
N SER A 134 2.67 0.68 13.16
CA SER A 134 2.06 0.98 11.86
C SER A 134 2.58 2.30 11.29
N TYR A 135 2.82 3.30 12.15
CA TYR A 135 3.35 4.60 11.72
C TYR A 135 4.81 4.54 11.31
N ARG A 136 5.69 3.85 12.06
CA ARG A 136 7.09 3.70 11.62
C ARG A 136 7.18 2.91 10.31
N ARG A 137 6.36 1.87 10.12
CA ARG A 137 6.28 1.13 8.85
C ARG A 137 5.82 2.03 7.71
N PHE A 138 4.80 2.85 7.94
CA PHE A 138 4.34 3.82 6.95
C PHE A 138 5.45 4.79 6.53
N LEU A 139 6.17 5.38 7.50
CA LEU A 139 7.27 6.31 7.24
C LEU A 139 8.38 5.65 6.41
N GLN A 140 8.75 4.41 6.74
CA GLN A 140 9.74 3.63 6.01
C GLN A 140 9.28 3.31 4.59
N MET A 141 8.09 2.73 4.43
CA MET A 141 7.54 2.35 3.12
C MET A 141 7.33 3.58 2.24
N PHE A 142 6.69 4.63 2.74
CA PHE A 142 6.46 5.86 1.99
C PHE A 142 7.79 6.57 1.68
N GLY A 143 8.70 6.64 2.65
CA GLY A 143 10.03 7.21 2.45
C GLY A 143 10.82 6.50 1.36
N ASN A 144 10.79 5.17 1.33
CA ASN A 144 11.49 4.39 0.33
C ASN A 144 10.81 4.43 -1.05
N VAL A 145 9.52 4.10 -1.10
CA VAL A 145 8.77 3.90 -2.35
C VAL A 145 8.42 5.23 -3.02
N VAL A 146 7.99 6.21 -2.22
CA VAL A 146 7.43 7.47 -2.73
C VAL A 146 8.47 8.58 -2.76
N LEU A 147 9.32 8.65 -1.73
CA LEU A 147 10.35 9.69 -1.62
C LEU A 147 11.73 9.25 -2.12
N GLY A 148 11.91 7.97 -2.47
CA GLY A 148 13.15 7.44 -3.05
C GLY A 148 14.32 7.32 -2.07
N ILE A 149 14.04 7.30 -0.76
CA ILE A 149 15.06 7.15 0.28
C ILE A 149 15.50 5.68 0.36
N GLU A 150 16.80 5.42 0.39
CA GLU A 150 17.30 4.04 0.49
C GLU A 150 16.81 3.33 1.76
N HIS A 151 16.26 2.12 1.57
CA HIS A 151 15.69 1.30 2.65
C HIS A 151 16.70 1.05 3.78
N ASP A 152 17.96 0.79 3.42
CA ASP A 152 19.05 0.53 4.38
C ASP A 152 19.19 1.66 5.41
N LYS A 153 18.91 2.91 5.05
CA LYS A 153 18.99 4.04 5.98
C LYS A 153 17.96 3.94 7.12
N PHE A 154 16.77 3.40 6.83
CA PHE A 154 15.76 3.13 7.86
C PHE A 154 16.16 1.95 8.74
N GLU A 155 16.72 0.89 8.15
CA GLU A 155 17.21 -0.29 8.88
C GLU A 155 18.36 0.05 9.84
N HIS A 156 19.28 0.92 9.43
CA HIS A 156 20.38 1.37 10.29
C HIS A 156 19.86 2.09 11.55
N ILE A 157 18.80 2.88 11.43
CA ILE A 157 18.17 3.56 12.57
C ILE A 157 17.41 2.55 13.45
N LEU A 158 16.70 1.59 12.85
CA LEU A 158 16.01 0.51 13.57
C LEU A 158 16.99 -0.31 14.42
N GLU A 159 18.11 -0.74 13.83
CA GLU A 159 19.17 -1.47 14.54
C GLU A 159 19.79 -0.67 15.69
N LYS A 160 19.96 0.64 15.50
CA LYS A 160 20.44 1.53 16.58
C LYS A 160 19.45 1.57 17.75
N ILE A 161 18.15 1.68 17.47
CA ILE A 161 17.10 1.66 18.50
C ILE A 161 17.05 0.30 19.19
N LYS A 162 17.14 -0.83 18.45
CA LYS A 162 17.18 -2.17 19.06
C LYS A 162 18.34 -2.32 20.04
N LYS A 163 19.54 -1.85 19.67
CA LYS A 163 20.72 -1.85 20.56
C LYS A 163 20.52 -0.98 21.79
N GLU A 164 19.92 0.20 21.63
CA GLU A 164 19.63 1.11 22.75
C GLU A 164 18.65 0.49 23.76
N PHE A 165 17.59 -0.15 23.27
CA PHE A 165 16.59 -0.81 24.11
C PHE A 165 16.96 -2.25 24.50
N LYS A 166 18.15 -2.73 24.10
CA LYS A 166 18.69 -4.08 24.38
C LYS A 166 17.77 -5.23 23.95
N VAL A 167 17.10 -5.06 22.82
CA VAL A 167 16.22 -6.06 22.21
C VAL A 167 16.86 -6.64 20.94
N LYS A 168 16.45 -7.84 20.55
CA LYS A 168 16.97 -8.51 19.34
C LYS A 168 15.96 -8.46 18.20
N LEU A 169 14.68 -8.60 18.52
CA LEU A 169 13.59 -8.66 17.55
C LEU A 169 12.83 -7.33 17.51
N ASP A 170 12.32 -6.97 16.34
CA ASP A 170 11.51 -5.75 16.18
C ASP A 170 10.22 -5.81 17.00
N THR A 171 9.68 -7.01 17.21
CA THR A 171 8.49 -7.27 18.03
C THR A 171 8.73 -6.96 19.52
N GLU A 172 9.99 -7.02 19.98
CA GLU A 172 10.36 -6.73 21.36
C GLU A 172 10.52 -5.23 21.62
N ILE A 173 10.57 -4.39 20.58
CA ILE A 173 10.65 -2.94 20.74
C ILE A 173 9.40 -2.45 21.47
N SER A 174 9.63 -1.74 22.57
CA SER A 174 8.58 -1.15 23.40
C SER A 174 7.87 0.00 22.68
N CYS A 175 6.68 0.39 23.17
CA CYS A 175 5.96 1.54 22.62
C CYS A 175 6.81 2.83 22.67
N GLU A 176 7.62 3.02 23.71
CA GLU A 176 8.54 4.15 23.83
C GLU A 176 9.61 4.12 22.74
N GLY A 177 10.19 2.95 22.48
CA GLY A 177 11.15 2.76 21.38
C GLY A 177 10.54 3.05 20.02
N LEU A 178 9.29 2.64 19.77
CA LEU A 178 8.58 2.92 18.53
C LEU A 178 8.26 4.41 18.35
N LYS A 179 7.86 5.12 19.43
CA LYS A 179 7.69 6.58 19.43
C LYS A 179 8.98 7.28 19.03
N LYS A 180 10.12 6.85 19.61
CA LYS A 180 11.43 7.37 19.26
C LYS A 180 11.81 7.08 17.81
N LEU A 181 11.52 5.88 17.33
CA LEU A 181 11.80 5.45 15.96
C LEU A 181 11.03 6.31 14.93
N VAL A 182 9.75 6.60 15.18
CA VAL A 182 8.93 7.50 14.36
C VAL A 182 9.61 8.87 14.21
N GLU A 183 10.07 9.46 15.31
CA GLU A 183 10.74 10.77 15.27
C GLU A 183 12.08 10.73 14.52
N GLU A 184 12.89 9.68 14.73
CA GLU A 184 14.14 9.52 13.99
C GLU A 184 13.91 9.29 12.48
N TYR A 185 12.84 8.58 12.10
CA TYR A 185 12.46 8.40 10.69
C TYR A 185 12.01 9.70 10.04
N LYS A 186 11.22 10.54 10.72
CA LYS A 186 10.88 11.88 10.22
C LYS A 186 12.12 12.75 10.02
N LYS A 187 13.08 12.70 10.95
CA LYS A 187 14.37 13.40 10.82
C LYS A 187 15.17 12.90 9.62
N LEU A 188 15.18 11.58 9.39
CA LEU A 188 15.80 10.99 8.19
C LEU A 188 15.14 11.53 6.92
N VAL A 189 13.81 11.55 6.85
CA VAL A 189 13.07 12.10 5.70
C VAL A 189 13.45 13.56 5.45
N LYS A 190 13.49 14.40 6.50
CA LYS A 190 13.91 15.81 6.39
C LYS A 190 15.33 15.95 5.89
N LYS A 191 16.24 15.13 6.41
CA LYS A 191 17.66 15.13 6.02
C LYS A 191 17.86 14.75 4.55
N GLU A 192 17.16 13.73 4.07
CA GLU A 192 17.37 13.16 2.72
C GLU A 192 16.63 13.93 1.64
N THR A 193 15.46 14.51 1.95
CA THR A 193 14.61 15.19 0.96
C THR A 193 14.64 16.71 1.08
N GLY A 194 15.19 17.25 2.18
CA GLY A 194 15.13 18.67 2.52
C GLY A 194 13.74 19.13 2.98
N LYS A 195 12.76 18.23 3.09
CA LYS A 195 11.36 18.53 3.45
C LYS A 195 10.87 17.63 4.56
N ASP A 196 9.99 18.15 5.40
CA ASP A 196 9.34 17.35 6.43
C ASP A 196 8.44 16.28 5.80
N PHE A 197 8.22 15.17 6.52
CA PHE A 197 7.30 14.12 6.08
C PHE A 197 5.89 14.71 5.88
N PRO A 198 5.23 14.45 4.73
CA PRO A 198 3.94 15.07 4.41
C PRO A 198 2.88 14.68 5.43
N GLN A 199 2.41 15.65 6.22
CA GLN A 199 1.35 15.41 7.21
C GLN A 199 -0.05 15.43 6.60
N ASN A 200 -0.24 16.05 5.42
CA ASN A 200 -1.52 16.09 4.72
C ASN A 200 -1.79 14.76 3.98
N PRO A 201 -2.83 13.98 4.35
CA PRO A 201 -3.13 12.69 3.72
C PRO A 201 -3.53 12.76 2.24
N GLU A 202 -4.17 13.83 1.79
CA GLU A 202 -4.50 14.00 0.36
C GLU A 202 -3.22 14.16 -0.46
N LEU A 203 -2.24 14.89 0.08
CA LEU A 203 -0.93 15.02 -0.54
C LEU A 203 -0.17 13.68 -0.51
N GLN A 204 -0.25 12.92 0.59
CA GLN A 204 0.31 11.57 0.66
C GLN A 204 -0.28 10.69 -0.46
N LEU A 205 -1.60 10.69 -0.61
CA LEU A 205 -2.31 9.88 -1.62
C LEU A 205 -1.90 10.26 -3.03
N LYS A 206 -1.91 11.56 -3.36
CA LYS A 206 -1.50 12.06 -4.67
C LYS A 206 -0.05 11.67 -5.00
N THR A 207 0.86 11.87 -4.06
CA THR A 207 2.28 11.54 -4.27
C THR A 207 2.50 10.03 -4.40
N ALA A 208 1.73 9.21 -3.69
CA ALA A 208 1.78 7.76 -3.83
C ALA A 208 1.26 7.28 -5.20
N ILE A 209 0.18 7.87 -5.72
CA ILE A 209 -0.33 7.58 -7.08
C ILE A 209 0.73 7.97 -8.12
N ASP A 210 1.34 9.15 -7.97
CA ASP A 210 2.42 9.60 -8.85
C ASP A 210 3.62 8.65 -8.81
N ALA A 211 4.01 8.18 -7.62
CA ALA A 211 5.09 7.21 -7.47
C ALA A 211 4.77 5.88 -8.17
N VAL A 212 3.53 5.39 -8.07
CA VAL A 212 3.11 4.18 -8.79
C VAL A 212 3.15 4.38 -10.29
N PHE A 213 2.63 5.49 -10.81
CA PHE A 213 2.76 5.79 -12.25
C PHE A 213 4.23 5.86 -12.67
N ASN A 214 5.07 6.56 -11.90
CA ASN A 214 6.50 6.67 -12.17
C ASN A 214 7.23 5.32 -12.10
N SER A 215 6.76 4.38 -11.27
CA SER A 215 7.33 3.04 -11.13
C SER A 215 7.32 2.25 -12.44
N TRP A 216 6.35 2.53 -13.33
CA TRP A 216 6.23 1.91 -14.65
C TRP A 216 7.48 2.11 -15.50
N ASN A 217 8.15 3.26 -15.41
CA ASN A 217 9.33 3.56 -16.22
C ASN A 217 10.65 3.52 -15.43
N THR A 218 10.67 2.79 -14.30
CA THR A 218 11.94 2.47 -13.63
C THR A 218 12.81 1.56 -14.49
N LYS A 219 14.14 1.66 -14.34
CA LYS A 219 15.09 0.79 -15.08
C LYS A 219 14.75 -0.69 -14.92
N ARG A 220 14.38 -1.10 -13.69
CA ARG A 220 14.00 -2.48 -13.36
C ARG A 220 12.73 -2.91 -14.10
N ALA A 221 11.68 -2.08 -14.11
CA ALA A 221 10.43 -2.38 -14.83
C ALA A 221 10.63 -2.45 -16.35
N VAL A 222 11.38 -1.50 -16.93
CA VAL A 222 11.69 -1.49 -18.38
C VAL A 222 12.46 -2.75 -18.78
N THR A 223 13.50 -3.13 -18.02
CA THR A 223 14.28 -4.35 -18.29
C THR A 223 13.40 -5.60 -18.22
N TYR A 224 12.53 -5.71 -17.21
CA TYR A 224 11.61 -6.85 -17.09
C TYR A 224 10.66 -6.95 -18.27
N ARG A 225 10.07 -5.83 -18.70
CA ARG A 225 9.17 -5.82 -19.85
C ARG A 225 9.87 -6.25 -21.13
N ARG A 226 11.11 -5.79 -21.36
CA ARG A 226 11.92 -6.22 -22.51
C ARG A 226 12.18 -7.73 -22.49
N ILE A 227 12.60 -8.28 -21.35
CA ILE A 227 12.87 -9.71 -21.19
C ILE A 227 11.61 -10.55 -21.44
N ASN A 228 10.47 -10.11 -20.91
CA ASN A 228 9.20 -10.84 -20.98
C ASN A 228 8.32 -10.45 -22.19
N LYS A 229 8.84 -9.62 -23.11
CA LYS A 229 8.12 -9.12 -24.30
C LYS A 229 6.77 -8.46 -23.98
N ILE A 230 6.71 -7.71 -22.88
CA ILE A 230 5.53 -6.95 -22.46
C ILE A 230 5.56 -5.57 -23.13
N PRO A 231 4.49 -5.14 -23.82
CA PRO A 231 4.43 -3.82 -24.46
C PRO A 231 4.55 -2.66 -23.47
N ASP A 232 5.28 -1.60 -23.84
CA ASP A 232 5.50 -0.42 -23.00
C ASP A 232 4.25 0.47 -22.85
N ASN A 233 3.32 0.40 -23.80
CA ASN A 233 2.11 1.23 -23.88
C ASN A 233 0.95 0.75 -22.99
N LEU A 234 1.15 -0.29 -22.17
CA LEU A 234 0.09 -0.82 -21.30
C LEU A 234 -0.13 0.00 -20.03
N GLY A 235 0.90 0.69 -19.52
CA GLY A 235 0.85 1.38 -18.23
C GLY A 235 0.60 0.46 -17.03
N THR A 236 0.40 1.06 -15.86
CA THR A 236 -0.01 0.37 -14.63
C THR A 236 -1.25 1.02 -14.03
N ALA A 237 -2.16 0.22 -13.49
CA ALA A 237 -3.24 0.71 -12.65
C ALA A 237 -2.74 0.96 -11.22
N VAL A 238 -3.49 1.76 -10.47
CA VAL A 238 -3.27 2.02 -9.04
C VAL A 238 -4.52 1.65 -8.27
N ASN A 239 -4.40 0.74 -7.31
CA ASN A 239 -5.50 0.30 -6.46
C ASN A 239 -5.37 1.00 -5.11
N ILE A 240 -6.41 1.74 -4.73
CA ILE A 240 -6.56 2.40 -3.43
C ILE A 240 -7.60 1.61 -2.67
N GLN A 241 -7.21 1.03 -1.53
CA GLN A 241 -8.06 0.09 -0.78
C GLN A 241 -8.02 0.38 0.71
N GLU A 242 -9.16 0.34 1.39
CA GLU A 242 -9.24 0.46 2.84
C GLU A 242 -8.32 -0.55 3.54
N MET A 243 -7.57 -0.08 4.54
CA MET A 243 -6.73 -0.94 5.37
C MET A 243 -7.56 -1.83 6.29
N VAL A 244 -7.16 -3.09 6.33
CA VAL A 244 -7.48 -4.04 7.39
C VAL A 244 -6.16 -4.49 8.03
N PHE A 245 -6.19 -4.80 9.33
CA PHE A 245 -4.98 -4.98 10.11
C PHE A 245 -4.91 -6.40 10.66
N GLY A 246 -3.90 -7.15 10.23
CA GLY A 246 -3.57 -8.46 10.78
C GLY A 246 -2.71 -8.40 12.06
N ASN A 247 -2.33 -7.20 12.48
CA ASN A 247 -1.39 -6.92 13.59
C ASN A 247 -2.04 -6.17 14.77
N MET A 248 -3.36 -6.29 14.95
CA MET A 248 -4.06 -5.67 16.08
C MET A 248 -3.97 -6.46 17.39
N GLY A 249 -3.57 -7.72 17.34
CA GLY A 249 -3.50 -8.62 18.49
C GLY A 249 -3.40 -10.08 18.07
N GLU A 250 -3.57 -10.97 19.04
CA GLU A 250 -3.43 -12.43 18.86
C GLU A 250 -4.62 -13.07 18.12
N ASP A 251 -5.75 -12.37 18.00
CA ASP A 251 -6.94 -12.76 17.23
C ASP A 251 -6.93 -12.22 15.79
N SER A 252 -5.83 -11.59 15.38
CA SER A 252 -5.63 -10.99 14.06
C SER A 252 -4.49 -11.70 13.33
N GLY A 253 -4.56 -11.75 12.00
CA GLY A 253 -3.50 -12.37 11.21
C GLY A 253 -3.55 -12.02 9.73
N THR A 254 -2.53 -12.48 9.01
CA THR A 254 -2.39 -12.33 7.56
C THR A 254 -1.77 -13.58 6.97
N GLY A 255 -2.08 -13.90 5.72
CA GLY A 255 -1.57 -15.11 5.09
C GLY A 255 -1.78 -15.12 3.59
N VAL A 256 -1.15 -16.09 2.95
CA VAL A 256 -1.25 -16.38 1.52
C VAL A 256 -1.56 -17.86 1.36
N GLY A 257 -2.51 -18.19 0.50
CA GLY A 257 -2.92 -19.56 0.26
C GLY A 257 -3.20 -19.84 -1.22
N PHE A 258 -3.03 -21.09 -1.58
CA PHE A 258 -3.33 -21.68 -2.87
C PHE A 258 -4.36 -22.80 -2.67
N THR A 259 -5.28 -22.94 -3.62
CA THR A 259 -6.33 -23.98 -3.58
C THR A 259 -5.83 -25.36 -3.97
N ARG A 260 -4.57 -25.46 -4.42
CA ARG A 260 -3.82 -26.66 -4.75
C ARG A 260 -2.34 -26.42 -4.42
N ASN A 261 -1.59 -27.49 -4.19
CA ASN A 261 -0.15 -27.39 -4.00
C ASN A 261 0.51 -26.86 -5.30
N PRO A 262 1.17 -25.69 -5.27
CA PRO A 262 1.77 -25.10 -6.47
C PRO A 262 3.00 -25.86 -6.97
N SER A 263 3.60 -26.73 -6.15
CA SER A 263 4.79 -27.52 -6.48
C SER A 263 4.44 -28.90 -7.05
N THR A 264 3.45 -29.59 -6.47
CA THR A 264 3.06 -30.96 -6.87
C THR A 264 1.82 -31.01 -7.75
N GLY A 265 0.96 -29.98 -7.69
CA GLY A 265 -0.35 -29.95 -8.34
C GLY A 265 -1.46 -30.71 -7.59
N GLU A 266 -1.13 -31.30 -6.44
CA GLU A 266 -2.09 -32.04 -5.61
C GLU A 266 -3.22 -31.14 -5.11
N LYS A 267 -4.42 -31.73 -5.00
CA LYS A 267 -5.63 -31.04 -4.58
C LYS A 267 -5.68 -30.94 -3.04
N GLU A 268 -4.80 -30.14 -2.50
CA GLU A 268 -4.73 -29.78 -1.08
C GLU A 268 -4.65 -28.27 -0.91
N TYR A 269 -5.14 -27.75 0.22
CA TYR A 269 -4.89 -26.35 0.57
C TYR A 269 -3.42 -26.21 0.96
N TYR A 270 -2.73 -25.29 0.30
CA TYR A 270 -1.33 -25.00 0.56
C TYR A 270 -1.20 -23.52 0.88
N GLY A 271 -0.66 -23.17 2.04
CA GLY A 271 -0.57 -21.78 2.44
C GLY A 271 0.38 -21.54 3.58
N GLU A 272 0.51 -20.28 3.92
CA GLU A 272 1.31 -19.78 5.02
C GLU A 272 0.59 -18.59 5.66
N TYR A 273 0.61 -18.51 6.99
CA TYR A 273 0.04 -17.39 7.72
C TYR A 273 0.88 -16.98 8.93
N LEU A 274 0.66 -15.76 9.39
CA LEU A 274 1.23 -15.20 10.60
C LEU A 274 0.14 -14.52 11.42
N LEU A 275 0.08 -14.86 12.71
CA LEU A 275 -0.69 -14.12 13.70
C LEU A 275 0.03 -12.82 14.08
N ASN A 276 -0.75 -11.80 14.37
CA ASN A 276 -0.28 -10.50 14.82
C ASN A 276 0.82 -9.93 13.88
N ALA A 277 0.49 -9.83 12.58
CA ALA A 277 1.44 -9.50 11.52
C ALA A 277 0.77 -8.72 10.36
N GLN A 278 1.57 -8.00 9.57
CA GLN A 278 1.13 -7.45 8.29
C GLN A 278 1.66 -8.30 7.13
N GLY A 279 1.04 -8.19 5.95
CA GLY A 279 1.41 -9.03 4.80
C GLY A 279 2.88 -8.92 4.38
N GLU A 280 3.55 -7.80 4.70
CA GLU A 280 4.99 -7.63 4.53
C GLU A 280 5.80 -8.68 5.32
N ASP A 281 5.38 -8.98 6.56
CA ASP A 281 6.13 -9.90 7.44
C ASP A 281 6.09 -11.35 6.91
N VAL A 282 5.01 -11.73 6.22
CA VAL A 282 4.87 -13.04 5.55
C VAL A 282 5.84 -13.12 4.36
N VAL A 283 6.00 -12.04 3.60
CA VAL A 283 6.87 -12.01 2.41
C VAL A 283 8.35 -11.86 2.77
N ALA A 284 8.67 -11.10 3.83
CA ALA A 284 10.04 -10.81 4.23
C ALA A 284 10.75 -12.01 4.88
N GLY A 285 10.00 -13.00 5.38
CA GLY A 285 10.58 -14.19 6.03
C GLY A 285 11.31 -13.90 7.34
N ILE A 286 11.08 -12.72 7.95
CA ILE A 286 11.68 -12.33 9.24
C ILE A 286 11.12 -13.20 10.38
N ARG A 287 9.85 -13.60 10.26
CA ARG A 287 9.19 -14.57 11.15
C ARG A 287 8.91 -15.84 10.36
N THR A 288 9.10 -16.99 11.00
CA THR A 288 8.71 -18.28 10.41
C THR A 288 7.19 -18.36 10.30
N PRO A 289 6.62 -18.42 9.08
CA PRO A 289 5.19 -18.58 8.90
C PRO A 289 4.72 -19.95 9.37
N LEU A 290 3.46 -20.02 9.78
CA LEU A 290 2.76 -21.27 10.08
C LEU A 290 2.08 -21.79 8.80
N PRO A 291 2.01 -23.13 8.59
CA PRO A 291 1.36 -23.72 7.42
C PRO A 291 -0.18 -23.57 7.44
#